data_AF-A0A060RIV5-F1
#
_entry.id   AF-A0A060RIV5-F1
#
_cell.length_a   1.000
_cell.length_b   1.000
_cell.length_c   1.000
_cell.angle_alpha   90.00
_cell.angle_beta   90.00
_cell.angle_gamma   90.00
#
_symmetry.space_group_name_H-M   'P 1'
#
loop_
_entity.id
_entity.type
_entity.pdbx_description
1 polymer ?
#
loop_
_entity_poly.entity_id
_entity_poly.type
_entity_poly.pdbx_seq_one_letter_code
_entity_poly.pdbx_strand_id
1 'polypeptide(L)'
;MNKKSIFNASFKESINLENDGFRKLQQEQHDKIAKKVINGTPTFGFKIQAVILTLLFPVCFNYLLSLASTELTNYQSNGLDFQPSNYNFLTWQVHLILLCLWLLLVIVGKYFNQAFVLPYRYQFHNFTYMIILYIEIDLLIIGLLLSNLPFFIVLAIMMIWIILIYLMVAVELRGIRKIMYNEFNEPRKIDKIAKLISMYGMGILGVAVIVKQLVSMFLGEPSNSLEEIGILLAVIIMNIIMPVVVIFIGTPYFLHAYYKLKYPELYRKYEGKSVEEWYGKKYLKKHKELTEHE
;
A
#
# COMPACT_ATOMS: atom_id res chain seq x y z
N MET A 1 -19.86 -23.04 10.66
CA MET A 1 -19.23 -22.89 9.34
C MET A 1 -17.72 -22.79 9.51
N ASN A 2 -16.95 -23.74 8.99
CA ASN A 2 -15.49 -23.57 8.91
C ASN A 2 -15.21 -22.37 8.01
N LYS A 3 -14.47 -21.37 8.53
CA LYS A 3 -14.12 -20.16 7.78
C LYS A 3 -13.31 -20.59 6.55
N LYS A 4 -13.89 -20.47 5.35
CA LYS A 4 -13.14 -20.72 4.11
C LYS A 4 -12.04 -19.66 3.95
N SER A 5 -10.80 -20.12 3.83
CA SER A 5 -9.64 -19.24 3.61
C SER A 5 -9.71 -18.61 2.23
N ILE A 6 -9.48 -17.30 2.14
CA ILE A 6 -9.49 -16.54 0.86
C ILE A 6 -8.43 -16.99 -0.14
N PHE A 7 -7.50 -17.87 0.25
CA PHE A 7 -6.46 -18.44 -0.62
C PHE A 7 -6.82 -19.82 -1.19
N ASN A 8 -7.91 -20.42 -0.70
CA ASN A 8 -8.34 -21.77 -1.06
C ASN A 8 -9.61 -21.79 -1.92
N ALA A 9 -9.96 -20.68 -2.56
CA ALA A 9 -11.09 -20.65 -3.49
C ALA A 9 -10.82 -21.51 -4.73
N SER A 10 -11.85 -22.17 -5.23
CA SER A 10 -11.88 -22.79 -6.55
C SER A 10 -11.77 -21.72 -7.65
N PHE A 11 -11.44 -22.14 -8.87
CA PHE A 11 -11.41 -21.24 -10.03
C PHE A 11 -12.74 -20.48 -10.22
N LYS A 12 -13.89 -21.17 -10.11
CA LYS A 12 -15.21 -20.55 -10.26
C LYS A 12 -15.49 -19.50 -9.18
N GLU A 13 -15.09 -19.77 -7.93
CA GLU A 13 -15.20 -18.81 -6.82
C GLU A 13 -14.22 -17.64 -7.01
N SER A 14 -13.02 -17.86 -7.54
CA SER A 14 -12.02 -16.80 -7.73
C SER A 14 -12.36 -15.82 -8.85
N ILE A 15 -13.10 -16.26 -9.89
CA ILE A 15 -13.63 -15.36 -10.94
C ILE A 15 -14.51 -14.27 -10.32
N ASN A 16 -15.26 -14.57 -9.25
CA ASN A 16 -16.15 -13.59 -8.63
C ASN A 16 -15.40 -12.34 -8.11
N LEU A 17 -14.07 -12.42 -7.88
CA LEU A 17 -13.24 -11.25 -7.55
C LEU A 17 -13.28 -10.14 -8.61
N GLU A 18 -13.63 -10.46 -9.85
CA GLU A 18 -13.83 -9.46 -10.91
C GLU A 18 -14.97 -8.49 -10.60
N ASN A 19 -15.91 -8.90 -9.74
CA ASN A 19 -17.02 -8.06 -9.29
C ASN A 19 -16.63 -7.09 -8.16
N ASP A 20 -15.43 -7.22 -7.60
CA ASP A 20 -14.96 -6.34 -6.54
C ASP A 20 -14.76 -4.89 -7.00
N GLY A 21 -15.33 -3.95 -6.26
CA GLY A 21 -15.32 -2.53 -6.60
C GLY A 21 -13.93 -1.90 -6.54
N PHE A 22 -13.12 -2.26 -5.53
CA PHE A 22 -11.77 -1.70 -5.38
C PHE A 22 -10.81 -2.28 -6.41
N ARG A 23 -10.94 -3.56 -6.75
CA ARG A 23 -10.22 -4.16 -7.89
C ARG A 23 -10.56 -3.47 -9.20
N LYS A 24 -11.82 -3.09 -9.43
CA LYS A 24 -12.24 -2.34 -10.63
C LYS A 24 -11.61 -0.95 -10.68
N LEU A 25 -11.46 -0.25 -9.55
CA LEU A 25 -10.73 1.02 -9.50
C LEU A 25 -9.29 0.88 -9.99
N GLN A 26 -8.63 -0.24 -9.65
CA GLN A 26 -7.24 -0.50 -10.08
C GLN A 26 -7.13 -0.98 -11.54
N GLN A 27 -8.25 -1.34 -12.18
CA GLN A 27 -8.23 -1.98 -13.50
C GLN A 27 -7.72 -1.04 -14.59
N GLU A 28 -8.16 0.22 -14.61
CA GLU A 28 -7.70 1.18 -15.63
C GLU A 28 -6.17 1.38 -15.56
N GLN A 29 -5.63 1.48 -14.35
CA GLN A 29 -4.19 1.59 -14.14
C GLN A 29 -3.45 0.30 -14.54
N HIS A 30 -4.02 -0.87 -14.24
CA HIS A 30 -3.49 -2.16 -14.68
C HIS A 30 -3.42 -2.24 -16.21
N ASP A 31 -4.49 -1.86 -16.91
CA ASP A 31 -4.55 -1.93 -18.39
C ASP A 31 -3.56 -0.95 -19.05
N LYS A 32 -3.38 0.24 -18.48
CA LYS A 32 -2.34 1.18 -18.91
C LYS A 32 -0.93 0.58 -18.80
N ILE A 33 -0.66 -0.20 -17.75
CA ILE A 33 0.63 -0.89 -17.57
C ILE A 33 0.74 -2.08 -18.50
N ALA A 34 -0.33 -2.86 -18.67
CA ALA A 34 -0.36 -4.01 -19.57
C ALA A 34 -0.02 -3.61 -21.01
N LYS A 35 -0.51 -2.47 -21.48
CA LYS A 35 -0.15 -1.89 -22.80
C LYS A 35 1.35 -1.58 -22.96
N LYS A 36 2.08 -1.37 -21.86
CA LYS A 36 3.54 -1.14 -21.87
C LYS A 36 4.35 -2.45 -21.82
N VAL A 37 3.69 -3.60 -21.89
CA VAL A 37 4.30 -4.93 -21.93
C VAL A 37 3.97 -5.58 -23.27
N ILE A 38 4.98 -5.76 -24.12
CA ILE A 38 4.83 -6.34 -25.46
C ILE A 38 5.51 -7.71 -25.46
N ASN A 39 4.79 -8.76 -25.85
CA ASN A 39 5.29 -10.13 -25.96
C ASN A 39 5.99 -10.64 -24.67
N GLY A 40 5.45 -10.29 -23.50
CA GLY A 40 6.05 -10.65 -22.20
C GLY A 40 7.32 -9.87 -21.87
N THR A 41 7.54 -8.72 -22.50
CA THR A 41 8.66 -7.84 -22.20
C THR A 41 8.22 -6.39 -22.01
N PRO A 42 8.60 -5.73 -20.91
CA PRO A 42 8.41 -4.29 -20.76
C PRO A 42 9.10 -3.52 -21.88
N THR A 43 8.47 -2.48 -22.42
CA THR A 43 9.11 -1.59 -23.41
C THR A 43 10.35 -0.93 -22.83
N PHE A 44 11.30 -0.54 -23.69
CA PHE A 44 12.53 0.13 -23.26
C PHE A 44 12.24 1.40 -22.47
N GLY A 45 11.36 2.27 -22.99
CA GLY A 45 10.94 3.49 -22.28
C GLY A 45 10.34 3.21 -20.90
N PHE A 46 9.55 2.15 -20.76
CA PHE A 46 8.99 1.78 -19.46
C PHE A 46 10.04 1.28 -18.47
N LYS A 47 11.08 0.56 -18.93
CA LYS A 47 12.21 0.16 -18.08
C LYS A 47 13.00 1.37 -17.59
N ILE A 48 13.30 2.31 -18.50
CA ILE A 48 14.00 3.56 -18.15
C ILE A 48 13.16 4.38 -17.16
N GLN A 49 11.85 4.51 -17.40
CA GLN A 49 10.93 5.15 -16.46
C GLN A 49 11.01 4.52 -15.07
N ALA A 50 10.97 3.19 -14.97
CA ALA A 50 11.04 2.49 -13.69
C ALA A 50 12.38 2.74 -12.96
N VAL A 51 13.50 2.77 -13.68
CA VAL A 51 14.83 3.09 -13.11
C VAL A 51 14.86 4.53 -12.59
N ILE A 52 14.40 5.49 -13.39
CA ILE A 52 14.34 6.91 -12.99
C ILE A 52 13.48 7.09 -11.74
N LEU A 53 12.28 6.51 -11.71
CA LEU A 53 11.39 6.60 -10.55
C LEU A 53 12.00 5.94 -9.31
N THR A 54 12.73 4.82 -9.47
CA THR A 54 13.41 4.16 -8.34
C THR A 54 14.50 5.05 -7.75
N LEU A 55 15.30 5.71 -8.59
CA LEU A 55 16.34 6.62 -8.14
C LEU A 55 15.73 7.88 -7.49
N LEU A 56 14.70 8.46 -8.11
CA LEU A 56 14.10 9.70 -7.62
C LEU A 56 13.40 9.52 -6.26
N PHE A 57 12.65 8.43 -6.11
CA PHE A 57 11.76 8.24 -4.97
C PHE A 57 12.42 7.39 -3.86
N PRO A 58 12.50 6.04 -3.96
CA PRO A 58 13.13 5.22 -2.92
C PRO A 58 14.55 5.59 -2.53
N VAL A 59 15.35 6.16 -3.45
CA VAL A 59 16.74 6.53 -3.13
C VAL A 59 16.81 8.00 -2.72
N CYS A 60 16.56 8.93 -3.63
CA CYS A 60 16.79 10.35 -3.34
C CYS A 60 15.78 10.94 -2.35
N PHE A 61 14.48 10.85 -2.64
CA PHE A 61 13.44 11.47 -1.81
C PHE A 61 13.42 10.89 -0.39
N ASN A 62 13.48 9.56 -0.26
CA ASN A 62 13.49 8.90 1.05
C ASN A 62 14.78 9.20 1.85
N TYR A 63 15.93 9.30 1.17
CA TYR A 63 17.15 9.77 1.82
C TYR A 63 17.00 11.20 2.35
N LEU A 64 16.35 12.10 1.58
CA LEU A 64 16.04 13.46 2.06
C LEU A 64 15.15 13.44 3.31
N LEU A 65 14.22 12.50 3.45
CA LEU A 65 13.45 12.33 4.69
C LEU A 65 14.34 11.97 5.89
N SER A 66 15.34 11.10 5.69
CA SER A 66 16.30 10.75 6.75
C SER A 66 17.21 11.91 7.16
N LEU A 67 17.58 12.76 6.19
CA LEU A 67 18.29 14.01 6.47
C LEU A 67 17.38 14.97 7.23
N ALA A 68 16.14 15.16 6.78
CA ALA A 68 15.15 15.99 7.47
C ALA A 68 14.95 15.54 8.92
N SER A 69 14.85 14.24 9.19
CA SER A 69 14.76 13.67 10.55
C SER A 69 15.99 14.03 11.41
N THR A 70 17.18 14.02 10.81
CA THR A 70 18.42 14.39 11.49
C THR A 70 18.49 15.88 11.80
N GLU A 71 18.11 16.73 10.84
CA GLU A 71 18.03 18.17 11.04
C GLU A 71 16.99 18.52 12.11
N LEU A 72 15.82 17.89 12.10
CA LEU A 72 14.77 18.08 13.12
C LEU A 72 15.23 17.72 14.53
N THR A 73 16.21 16.82 14.64
CA THR A 73 16.79 16.39 15.92
C THR A 73 17.87 17.34 16.41
N ASN A 74 18.66 17.90 15.49
CA ASN A 74 19.77 18.80 15.80
C ASN A 74 19.34 20.27 15.90
N TYR A 75 18.11 20.59 15.50
CA TYR A 75 17.58 21.95 15.52
C TYR A 75 17.55 22.51 16.95
N GLN A 76 18.15 23.67 17.17
CA GLN A 76 18.05 24.40 18.44
C GLN A 76 16.85 25.35 18.37
N SER A 77 15.85 25.14 19.22
CA SER A 77 14.68 26.02 19.32
C SER A 77 15.11 27.43 19.76
N ASN A 78 15.04 28.38 18.83
CA ASN A 78 15.23 29.81 19.11
C ASN A 78 13.86 30.49 19.35
N GLY A 79 13.10 30.00 20.33
CA GLY A 79 11.83 30.63 20.76
C GLY A 79 10.57 30.17 20.02
N LEU A 80 10.56 28.95 19.46
CA LEU A 80 9.35 28.28 18.99
C LEU A 80 8.74 27.43 20.12
N ASP A 81 7.40 27.37 20.20
CA ASP A 81 6.65 26.55 21.17
C ASP A 81 6.75 25.03 20.91
N PHE A 82 7.40 24.62 19.81
CA PHE A 82 7.59 23.23 19.44
C PHE A 82 9.00 22.75 19.80
N GLN A 83 9.09 21.64 20.53
CA GLN A 83 10.40 21.05 20.85
C GLN A 83 10.94 20.25 19.66
N PRO A 84 12.23 20.42 19.31
CA PRO A 84 12.91 19.57 18.34
C PRO A 84 12.83 18.10 18.76
N SER A 85 13.04 17.19 17.82
CA SER A 85 12.98 15.76 18.14
C SER A 85 14.14 15.37 19.05
N ASN A 86 13.86 14.85 20.25
CA ASN A 86 14.87 14.26 21.13
C ASN A 86 15.38 12.90 20.61
N TYR A 87 14.68 12.31 19.63
CA TYR A 87 14.95 10.98 19.09
C TYR A 87 14.98 10.99 17.56
N ASN A 88 16.06 10.48 16.97
CA ASN A 88 16.14 10.27 15.52
C ASN A 88 15.92 8.78 15.19
N PHE A 89 14.68 8.38 14.94
CA PHE A 89 14.38 6.99 14.55
C PHE A 89 14.61 6.73 13.06
N LEU A 90 14.45 7.74 12.20
CA LEU A 90 14.76 7.66 10.77
C LEU A 90 16.17 8.19 10.49
N THR A 91 17.18 7.46 10.99
CA THR A 91 18.58 7.73 10.62
C THR A 91 18.86 7.31 9.18
N TRP A 92 19.95 7.81 8.58
CA TRP A 92 20.37 7.38 7.24
C TRP A 92 20.65 5.87 7.18
N GLN A 93 21.12 5.27 8.29
CA GLN A 93 21.35 3.82 8.40
C GLN A 93 20.02 3.05 8.35
N VAL A 94 19.01 3.53 9.07
CA VAL A 94 17.67 2.91 9.05
C VAL A 94 17.05 3.01 7.67
N HIS A 95 17.16 4.18 7.02
CA HIS A 95 16.76 4.35 5.63
C HIS A 95 17.44 3.34 4.70
N LEU A 96 18.77 3.15 4.80
CA LEU A 96 19.47 2.15 3.99
C LEU A 96 18.98 0.72 4.24
N ILE A 97 18.69 0.36 5.49
CA ILE A 97 18.13 -0.97 5.82
C ILE A 97 16.76 -1.15 5.15
N LEU A 98 15.89 -0.14 5.22
CA LEU A 98 14.56 -0.16 4.60
C LEU A 98 14.64 -0.20 3.06
N LEU A 99 15.57 0.55 2.47
CA LEU A 99 15.87 0.50 1.04
C LEU A 99 16.35 -0.90 0.62
N CYS A 100 17.26 -1.51 1.38
CA CYS A 100 17.71 -2.88 1.14
C CYS A 100 16.55 -3.89 1.23
N LEU A 101 15.69 -3.76 2.24
CA LEU A 101 14.49 -4.60 2.38
C LEU A 101 13.57 -4.46 1.16
N TRP A 102 13.33 -3.25 0.68
CA TRP A 102 12.54 -3.01 -0.52
C TRP A 102 13.19 -3.62 -1.77
N LEU A 103 14.50 -3.45 -1.95
CA LEU A 103 15.24 -4.04 -3.06
C LEU A 103 15.18 -5.58 -3.06
N LEU A 104 15.18 -6.22 -1.88
CA LEU A 104 14.93 -7.66 -1.77
C LEU A 104 13.53 -8.03 -2.29
N LEU A 105 12.49 -7.27 -1.94
CA LEU A 105 11.14 -7.47 -2.49
C LEU A 105 11.09 -7.28 -4.02
N VAL A 106 11.87 -6.33 -4.56
CA VAL A 106 12.02 -6.15 -6.02
C VAL A 106 12.66 -7.38 -6.66
N ILE A 107 13.67 -7.98 -6.01
CA ILE A 107 14.31 -9.22 -6.49
C ILE A 107 13.32 -10.39 -6.44
N VAL A 108 12.58 -10.55 -5.34
CA VAL A 108 11.53 -11.57 -5.22
C VAL A 108 10.49 -11.42 -6.34
N GLY A 109 10.05 -10.20 -6.62
CA GLY A 109 9.11 -9.92 -7.70
C GLY A 109 9.62 -10.39 -9.07
N LYS A 110 10.94 -10.35 -9.33
CA LYS A 110 11.54 -10.80 -10.60
C LYS A 110 11.39 -12.30 -10.86
N TYR A 111 11.07 -13.10 -9.85
CA TYR A 111 10.74 -14.53 -10.03
C TYR A 111 9.52 -14.71 -10.95
N PHE A 112 8.55 -13.80 -10.87
CA PHE A 112 7.37 -13.82 -11.73
C PHE A 112 7.66 -13.15 -13.07
N ASN A 113 7.64 -13.95 -14.14
CA ASN A 113 8.11 -13.56 -15.47
C ASN A 113 7.14 -13.91 -16.62
N GLN A 114 5.98 -14.51 -16.32
CA GLN A 114 4.88 -14.72 -17.27
C GLN A 114 4.26 -13.38 -17.67
N ALA A 115 3.89 -13.22 -18.96
CA ALA A 115 3.40 -11.94 -19.47
C ALA A 115 2.19 -11.38 -18.70
N PHE A 116 1.19 -12.21 -18.39
CA PHE A 116 0.00 -11.81 -17.63
C PHE A 116 0.32 -11.28 -16.21
N VAL A 117 1.45 -11.67 -15.61
CA VAL A 117 1.84 -11.28 -14.24
C VAL A 117 2.64 -9.98 -14.23
N LEU A 118 3.29 -9.61 -15.33
CA LEU A 118 4.21 -8.47 -15.38
C LEU A 118 3.58 -7.14 -14.92
N PRO A 119 2.33 -6.80 -15.27
CA PRO A 119 1.70 -5.59 -14.76
C PRO A 119 1.48 -5.63 -13.24
N TYR A 120 1.08 -6.79 -12.70
CA TYR A 120 0.94 -6.99 -11.26
C TYR A 120 2.29 -6.87 -10.55
N ARG A 121 3.36 -7.41 -11.12
CA ARG A 121 4.72 -7.28 -10.57
C ARG A 121 5.16 -5.82 -10.46
N TYR A 122 4.90 -5.01 -11.48
CA TYR A 122 5.23 -3.58 -11.42
C TYR A 122 4.46 -2.88 -10.30
N GLN A 123 3.16 -3.15 -10.18
CA GLN A 123 2.37 -2.60 -9.08
C GLN A 123 2.78 -3.14 -7.71
N PHE A 124 3.19 -4.40 -7.63
CA PHE A 124 3.71 -4.98 -6.40
C PHE A 124 4.89 -4.16 -5.88
N HIS A 125 5.85 -3.81 -6.74
CA HIS A 125 6.98 -2.95 -6.35
C HIS A 125 6.54 -1.55 -5.89
N ASN A 126 5.52 -0.96 -6.53
CA ASN A 126 4.99 0.35 -6.14
C ASN A 126 4.27 0.29 -4.78
N PHE A 127 3.42 -0.71 -4.56
CA PHE A 127 2.70 -0.89 -3.30
C PHE A 127 3.65 -1.23 -2.15
N THR A 128 4.66 -2.07 -2.37
CA THR A 128 5.68 -2.33 -1.34
C THR A 128 6.54 -1.11 -1.08
N TYR A 129 6.84 -0.29 -2.10
CA TYR A 129 7.52 0.99 -1.90
C TYR A 129 6.66 1.94 -1.05
N MET A 130 5.35 2.05 -1.35
CA MET A 130 4.41 2.84 -0.55
C MET A 130 4.42 2.43 0.92
N ILE A 131 4.46 1.13 1.23
CA ILE A 131 4.56 0.64 2.61
C ILE A 131 5.88 1.08 3.26
N ILE A 132 7.00 1.01 2.54
CA ILE A 132 8.30 1.43 3.05
C ILE A 132 8.34 2.94 3.30
N LEU A 133 7.87 3.74 2.36
CA LEU A 133 7.72 5.19 2.54
C LEU A 133 6.83 5.53 3.73
N TYR A 134 5.74 4.79 3.90
CA TYR A 134 4.82 4.96 5.03
C TYR A 134 5.52 4.70 6.37
N ILE A 135 6.28 3.61 6.48
CA ILE A 135 7.08 3.29 7.66
C ILE A 135 8.11 4.40 7.94
N GLU A 136 8.82 4.89 6.94
CA GLU A 136 9.82 5.94 7.13
C GLU A 136 9.21 7.24 7.66
N ILE A 137 8.07 7.66 7.10
CA ILE A 137 7.35 8.84 7.57
C ILE A 137 6.88 8.67 9.01
N ASP A 138 6.35 7.50 9.37
CA ASP A 138 5.94 7.20 10.75
C ASP A 138 7.11 7.20 11.73
N LEU A 139 8.30 6.72 11.32
CA LEU A 139 9.52 6.80 12.12
C LEU A 139 9.99 8.24 12.35
N LEU A 140 9.81 9.12 11.37
CA LEU A 140 10.09 10.55 11.56
C LEU A 140 9.10 11.16 12.56
N ILE A 141 7.80 10.90 12.40
CA ILE A 141 6.73 11.50 13.21
C ILE A 141 6.79 11.01 14.66
N ILE A 142 7.09 9.74 14.91
CA ILE A 142 7.13 9.21 16.28
C ILE A 142 8.21 9.88 17.13
N GLY A 143 9.33 10.29 16.52
CA GLY A 143 10.37 11.10 17.19
C GLY A 143 9.82 12.44 17.67
N LEU A 144 9.09 13.13 16.79
CA LEU A 144 8.41 14.38 17.13
C LEU A 144 7.36 14.21 18.22
N LEU A 145 6.51 13.19 18.11
CA LEU A 145 5.45 12.92 19.09
C LEU A 145 6.03 12.62 20.46
N LEU A 146 7.08 11.80 20.56
CA LEU A 146 7.72 11.47 21.84
C LEU A 146 8.43 12.65 22.50
N SER A 147 8.77 13.68 21.71
CA SER A 147 9.42 14.89 22.21
C SER A 147 8.42 15.93 22.73
N ASN A 148 7.18 15.87 22.25
CA ASN A 148 6.14 16.86 22.55
C ASN A 148 4.96 16.29 23.35
N LEU A 149 4.82 14.96 23.48
CA LEU A 149 3.74 14.30 24.19
C LEU A 149 4.28 13.29 25.22
N PRO A 150 3.56 13.05 26.34
CA PRO A 150 3.88 11.98 27.26
C PRO A 150 3.91 10.62 26.56
N PHE A 151 4.90 9.79 26.91
CA PHE A 151 5.09 8.44 26.34
C PHE A 151 3.80 7.61 26.28
N PHE A 152 3.01 7.61 27.36
CA PHE A 152 1.75 6.84 27.43
C PHE A 152 0.69 7.31 26.42
N ILE A 153 0.67 8.60 26.07
CA ILE A 153 -0.25 9.15 25.05
C ILE A 153 0.20 8.66 23.66
N VAL A 154 1.49 8.75 23.35
CA VAL A 154 2.04 8.25 22.08
C VAL A 154 1.77 6.74 21.92
N LEU A 155 2.01 5.98 22.99
CA LEU A 155 1.71 4.54 23.01
C LEU A 155 0.22 4.26 22.78
N ALA A 156 -0.68 5.02 23.41
CA ALA A 156 -2.13 4.88 23.20
C ALA A 156 -2.53 5.17 21.73
N ILE A 157 -1.98 6.23 21.13
CA ILE A 157 -2.20 6.57 19.71
C ILE A 157 -1.76 5.41 18.81
N MET A 158 -0.56 4.87 19.01
CA MET A 158 -0.05 3.73 18.23
C MET A 158 -0.93 2.48 18.38
N MET A 159 -1.37 2.15 19.60
CA MET A 159 -2.24 1.00 19.83
C MET A 159 -3.60 1.16 19.13
N ILE A 160 -4.21 2.35 19.22
CA ILE A 160 -5.45 2.66 18.49
C ILE A 160 -5.23 2.49 16.98
N TRP A 161 -4.10 2.97 16.47
CA TRP A 161 -3.77 2.91 15.06
C TRP A 161 -3.60 1.47 14.56
N ILE A 162 -2.90 0.62 15.31
CA ILE A 162 -2.78 -0.82 15.01
C ILE A 162 -4.15 -1.50 15.01
N ILE A 163 -5.02 -1.16 15.97
CA ILE A 163 -6.39 -1.70 16.03
C ILE A 163 -7.19 -1.27 14.79
N LEU A 164 -7.07 -0.01 14.34
CA LEU A 164 -7.75 0.47 13.14
C LEU A 164 -7.30 -0.29 11.89
N ILE A 165 -5.98 -0.45 11.69
CA ILE A 165 -5.43 -1.25 10.58
C ILE A 165 -5.96 -2.69 10.64
N TYR A 166 -5.93 -3.32 11.82
CA TYR A 166 -6.48 -4.66 12.01
C TYR A 166 -7.97 -4.75 11.62
N LEU A 167 -8.77 -3.78 12.04
CA LEU A 167 -10.20 -3.72 11.71
C LEU A 167 -10.42 -3.55 10.20
N MET A 168 -9.63 -2.70 9.53
CA MET A 168 -9.68 -2.51 8.08
C MET A 168 -9.38 -3.81 7.34
N VAL A 169 -8.30 -4.51 7.71
CA VAL A 169 -7.97 -5.83 7.15
C VAL A 169 -9.09 -6.83 7.41
N ALA A 170 -9.64 -6.86 8.63
CA ALA A 170 -10.72 -7.78 8.97
C ALA A 170 -12.02 -7.51 8.17
N VAL A 171 -12.33 -6.25 7.86
CA VAL A 171 -13.44 -5.89 6.95
C VAL A 171 -13.14 -6.35 5.55
N GLU A 172 -11.97 -6.02 5.02
CA GLU A 172 -11.62 -6.35 3.63
C GLU A 172 -11.65 -7.85 3.39
N LEU A 173 -11.04 -8.63 4.28
CA LEU A 173 -11.07 -10.10 4.19
C LEU A 173 -12.50 -10.67 4.29
N ARG A 174 -13.43 -10.01 4.99
CA ARG A 174 -14.85 -10.39 5.01
C ARG A 174 -15.56 -10.02 3.72
N GLY A 175 -15.30 -8.82 3.20
CA GLY A 175 -15.83 -8.34 1.91
C GLY A 175 -15.45 -9.27 0.76
N ILE A 176 -14.16 -9.60 0.67
CA ILE A 176 -13.63 -10.54 -0.32
C ILE A 176 -14.30 -11.92 -0.19
N ARG A 177 -14.45 -12.48 1.03
CA ARG A 177 -15.13 -13.77 1.22
C ARG A 177 -16.58 -13.75 0.75
N LYS A 178 -17.31 -12.67 1.05
CA LYS A 178 -18.69 -12.49 0.61
C LYS A 178 -18.79 -12.51 -0.91
N ILE A 179 -17.87 -11.83 -1.59
CA ILE A 179 -17.81 -11.78 -3.06
C ILE A 179 -17.44 -13.14 -3.65
N MET A 180 -16.38 -13.79 -3.15
CA MET A 180 -15.90 -15.05 -3.71
C MET A 180 -16.84 -16.23 -3.49
N TYR A 181 -17.35 -16.36 -2.27
CA TYR A 181 -18.11 -17.55 -1.84
C TYR A 181 -19.62 -17.36 -1.88
N ASN A 182 -20.11 -16.20 -2.32
CA ASN A 182 -21.52 -15.82 -2.21
C ASN A 182 -22.06 -16.01 -0.77
N GLU A 183 -21.17 -15.79 0.23
CA GLU A 183 -21.53 -15.90 1.64
C GLU A 183 -22.34 -14.67 2.06
N PHE A 184 -23.67 -14.76 1.95
CA PHE A 184 -24.59 -13.77 2.51
C PHE A 184 -24.74 -13.97 4.02
N ASN A 185 -23.67 -13.70 4.76
CA ASN A 185 -23.76 -13.58 6.21
C ASN A 185 -24.29 -12.18 6.58
N GLU A 186 -25.13 -12.10 7.61
CA GLU A 186 -25.52 -10.80 8.17
C GLU A 186 -24.28 -10.01 8.61
N PRO A 187 -24.21 -8.70 8.31
CA PRO A 187 -23.09 -7.87 8.76
C PRO A 187 -23.07 -7.85 10.28
N ARG A 188 -21.96 -8.29 10.89
CA ARG A 188 -21.80 -8.24 12.35
C ARG A 188 -21.80 -6.78 12.81
N LYS A 189 -22.06 -6.54 14.09
CA LYS A 189 -21.95 -5.18 14.67
C LYS A 189 -20.58 -4.54 14.39
N ILE A 190 -19.51 -5.34 14.44
CA ILE A 190 -18.14 -4.92 14.09
C ILE A 190 -18.01 -4.59 12.59
N ASP A 191 -18.72 -5.30 11.70
CA ASP A 191 -18.75 -4.96 10.26
C ASP A 191 -19.44 -3.62 10.01
N LYS A 192 -20.52 -3.33 10.74
CA LYS A 192 -21.20 -2.05 10.66
C LYS A 192 -20.29 -0.92 11.14
N ILE A 193 -19.62 -1.10 12.29
CA ILE A 193 -18.68 -0.12 12.85
C ILE A 193 -17.49 0.10 11.91
N ALA A 194 -16.89 -0.97 11.39
CA ALA A 194 -15.71 -0.84 10.55
C ALA A 194 -16.05 -0.37 9.13
N LYS A 195 -17.26 -0.68 8.61
CA LYS A 195 -17.82 -0.06 7.40
C LYS A 195 -18.17 1.41 7.63
N LEU A 196 -18.61 1.78 8.83
CA LEU A 196 -18.75 3.17 9.27
C LEU A 196 -17.37 3.83 9.15
N ILE A 197 -16.36 3.34 9.84
CA ILE A 197 -15.00 3.90 9.84
C ILE A 197 -14.42 4.00 8.42
N SER A 198 -14.64 2.99 7.55
CA SER A 198 -14.17 3.02 6.15
C SER A 198 -14.99 3.95 5.25
N MET A 199 -16.31 4.09 5.47
CA MET A 199 -17.20 4.99 4.73
C MET A 199 -17.04 6.44 5.19
N TYR A 200 -16.76 6.65 6.48
CA TYR A 200 -16.31 7.91 7.09
C TYR A 200 -14.81 8.16 6.88
N GLY A 201 -14.13 7.39 6.01
CA GLY A 201 -12.96 7.89 5.28
C GLY A 201 -13.28 9.13 4.44
N MET A 202 -14.57 9.37 4.14
CA MET A 202 -15.09 10.66 3.63
C MET A 202 -15.32 11.71 4.74
N GLY A 203 -15.11 11.35 6.00
CA GLY A 203 -15.04 12.21 7.17
C GLY A 203 -13.67 12.87 7.31
N ILE A 204 -13.07 13.28 6.19
CA ILE A 204 -11.86 14.14 6.17
C ILE A 204 -12.10 15.36 7.07
N LEU A 205 -13.33 15.88 7.09
CA LEU A 205 -13.77 16.96 7.99
C LEU A 205 -13.87 16.55 9.47
N GLY A 206 -14.35 15.35 9.79
CA GLY A 206 -14.48 14.89 11.19
C GLY A 206 -13.13 14.60 11.83
N VAL A 207 -12.23 13.96 11.06
CA VAL A 207 -10.85 13.75 11.50
C VAL A 207 -10.09 15.07 11.50
N ALA A 208 -10.25 15.94 10.50
CA ALA A 208 -9.65 17.28 10.53
C ALA A 208 -10.15 18.12 11.70
N VAL A 209 -11.41 17.97 12.15
CA VAL A 209 -11.94 18.65 13.34
C VAL A 209 -11.34 18.08 14.62
N ILE A 210 -11.26 16.75 14.78
CA ILE A 210 -10.62 16.13 15.95
C ILE A 210 -9.13 16.50 16.00
N VAL A 211 -8.45 16.47 14.86
CA VAL A 211 -7.06 16.87 14.71
C VAL A 211 -6.88 18.35 14.99
N LYS A 212 -7.73 19.23 14.43
CA LYS A 212 -7.73 20.67 14.75
C LYS A 212 -7.93 20.90 16.24
N GLN A 213 -8.82 20.14 16.88
CA GLN A 213 -9.08 20.22 18.31
C GLN A 213 -7.85 19.77 19.12
N LEU A 214 -7.20 18.67 18.72
CA LEU A 214 -5.97 18.19 19.35
C LEU A 214 -4.81 19.18 19.14
N VAL A 215 -4.63 19.69 17.93
CA VAL A 215 -3.67 20.76 17.57
C VAL A 215 -3.89 21.99 18.44
N SER A 216 -5.14 22.48 18.55
CA SER A 216 -5.47 23.63 19.39
C SER A 216 -5.28 23.38 20.90
N MET A 217 -5.32 22.12 21.32
CA MET A 217 -5.16 21.74 22.72
C MET A 217 -3.68 21.69 23.13
N PHE A 218 -2.77 21.45 22.18
CA PHE A 218 -1.32 21.32 22.43
C PHE A 218 -0.49 22.52 21.97
N LEU A 219 -0.91 23.26 20.93
CA LEU A 219 -0.14 24.35 20.33
C LEU A 219 -0.70 25.76 20.64
N GLY A 220 -1.75 25.88 21.46
CA GLY A 220 -2.46 27.14 21.64
C GLY A 220 -3.21 27.58 20.39
N GLU A 221 -3.61 28.86 20.31
CA GLU A 221 -4.05 29.42 19.02
C GLU A 221 -2.88 29.29 18.04
N PRO A 222 -3.12 28.79 16.81
CA PRO A 222 -2.07 28.61 15.84
C PRO A 222 -1.28 29.91 15.67
N SER A 223 0.02 29.88 15.91
CA SER A 223 0.91 30.92 15.41
C SER A 223 0.65 31.05 13.90
N ASN A 224 0.71 32.28 13.38
CA ASN A 224 0.27 32.63 12.03
C ASN A 224 1.02 31.92 10.87
N SER A 225 1.84 30.88 11.10
CA SER A 225 2.50 30.12 10.04
C SER A 225 1.56 29.02 9.48
N LEU A 226 0.83 29.37 8.43
CA LEU A 226 0.03 28.45 7.61
C LEU A 226 0.81 27.20 7.13
N GLU A 227 2.14 27.27 7.07
CA GLU A 227 3.03 26.18 6.63
C GLU A 227 3.15 25.03 7.65
N GLU A 228 3.28 25.30 8.96
CA GLU A 228 3.51 24.27 9.98
C GLU A 228 2.27 23.40 10.22
N ILE A 229 1.08 24.02 10.21
CA ILE A 229 -0.22 23.34 10.30
C ILE A 229 -0.47 22.49 9.05
N GLY A 230 -0.03 22.97 7.88
CA GLY A 230 -0.16 22.26 6.60
C GLY A 230 0.62 20.94 6.58
N ILE A 231 1.85 20.93 7.11
CA ILE A 231 2.70 19.74 7.16
C ILE A 231 2.10 18.68 8.11
N LEU A 232 1.63 19.09 9.29
CA LEU A 232 1.01 18.17 10.24
C LEU A 232 -0.29 17.57 9.70
N LEU A 233 -1.13 18.37 9.04
CA LEU A 233 -2.35 17.89 8.37
C LEU A 233 -2.02 16.91 7.23
N ALA A 234 -1.01 17.21 6.41
CA ALA A 234 -0.58 16.34 5.32
C ALA A 234 -0.10 14.98 5.83
N VAL A 235 0.66 14.97 6.93
CA VAL A 235 1.12 13.76 7.62
C VAL A 235 -0.06 12.89 8.08
N ILE A 236 -1.08 13.49 8.69
CA ILE A 236 -2.23 12.75 9.22
C ILE A 236 -3.10 12.20 8.09
N ILE A 237 -3.32 13.01 7.05
CA ILE A 237 -4.05 12.58 5.84
C ILE A 237 -3.32 11.40 5.20
N MET A 238 -2.00 11.48 5.04
CA MET A 238 -1.19 10.41 4.47
C MET A 238 -1.29 9.13 5.31
N ASN A 239 -1.22 9.26 6.63
CA ASN A 239 -1.38 8.14 7.56
C ASN A 239 -2.70 7.39 7.35
N ILE A 240 -3.80 8.07 7.02
CA ILE A 240 -5.09 7.42 6.76
C ILE A 240 -5.18 6.84 5.35
N ILE A 241 -4.76 7.62 4.33
CA ILE A 241 -4.90 7.23 2.93
C ILE A 241 -4.06 5.99 2.62
N MET A 242 -2.84 5.90 3.16
CA MET A 242 -1.89 4.84 2.81
C MET A 242 -2.41 3.43 3.16
N PRO A 243 -2.85 3.13 4.40
CA PRO A 243 -3.47 1.85 4.72
C PRO A 243 -4.75 1.60 3.93
N VAL A 244 -5.58 2.61 3.64
CA VAL A 244 -6.79 2.44 2.82
C VAL A 244 -6.43 1.90 1.44
N VAL A 245 -5.47 2.54 0.76
CA VAL A 245 -5.03 2.11 -0.57
C VAL A 245 -4.40 0.71 -0.52
N VAL A 246 -3.47 0.47 0.42
CA VAL A 246 -2.78 -0.82 0.52
C VAL A 246 -3.75 -1.96 0.83
N ILE A 247 -4.68 -1.76 1.78
CA ILE A 247 -5.60 -2.79 2.23
C ILE A 247 -6.73 -2.98 1.23
N PHE A 248 -7.53 -1.95 0.95
CA PHE A 248 -8.75 -2.10 0.17
C PHE A 248 -8.49 -2.22 -1.34
N ILE A 249 -7.46 -1.56 -1.88
CA ILE A 249 -7.14 -1.66 -3.31
C ILE A 249 -6.11 -2.76 -3.56
N GLY A 250 -5.04 -2.79 -2.76
CA GLY A 250 -3.95 -3.75 -2.94
C GLY A 250 -4.41 -5.20 -2.73
N THR A 251 -5.15 -5.49 -1.65
CA THR A 251 -5.54 -6.87 -1.30
C THR A 251 -6.32 -7.57 -2.42
N PRO A 252 -7.47 -7.07 -2.91
CA PRO A 252 -8.24 -7.77 -3.93
C PRO A 252 -7.50 -7.81 -5.27
N TYR A 253 -6.70 -6.79 -5.58
CA TYR A 253 -5.89 -6.74 -6.80
C TYR A 253 -4.80 -7.82 -6.83
N PHE A 254 -3.99 -7.94 -5.77
CA PHE A 254 -2.95 -8.97 -5.69
C PHE A 254 -3.52 -10.36 -5.44
N LEU A 255 -4.66 -10.48 -4.76
CA LEU A 255 -5.36 -11.76 -4.63
C LEU A 255 -5.83 -12.28 -5.99
N HIS A 256 -6.31 -11.40 -6.86
CA HIS A 256 -6.65 -11.77 -8.24
C HIS A 256 -5.41 -12.25 -9.02
N ALA A 257 -4.26 -11.57 -8.86
CA ALA A 257 -2.99 -12.03 -9.43
C ALA A 257 -2.57 -13.42 -8.91
N TYR A 258 -2.71 -13.66 -7.61
CA TYR A 258 -2.46 -14.96 -6.98
C TYR A 258 -3.31 -16.06 -7.64
N TYR A 259 -4.59 -15.81 -7.88
CA TYR A 259 -5.46 -16.80 -8.53
C TYR A 259 -5.13 -17.02 -10.01
N LYS A 260 -4.68 -15.98 -10.73
CA LYS A 260 -4.14 -16.16 -12.09
C LYS A 260 -2.88 -17.02 -12.11
N LEU A 261 -2.02 -16.91 -11.08
CA LEU A 261 -0.86 -17.79 -10.91
C LEU A 261 -1.26 -19.22 -10.51
N LYS A 262 -2.31 -19.38 -9.71
CA LYS A 262 -2.80 -20.68 -9.23
C LYS A 262 -3.54 -21.49 -10.31
N TYR A 263 -4.31 -20.81 -11.17
CA TYR A 263 -5.13 -21.43 -12.22
C TYR A 263 -4.85 -20.83 -13.60
N PRO A 264 -3.59 -20.82 -14.08
CA PRO A 264 -3.20 -20.01 -15.23
C PRO A 264 -3.89 -20.43 -16.53
N GLU A 265 -4.01 -21.73 -16.81
CA GLU A 265 -4.70 -22.23 -18.01
C GLU A 265 -6.21 -21.97 -17.99
N LEU A 266 -6.85 -22.06 -16.82
CA LEU A 266 -8.28 -21.81 -16.70
C LEU A 266 -8.58 -20.33 -16.91
N TYR A 267 -7.79 -19.43 -16.32
CA TYR A 267 -7.90 -17.99 -16.55
C TYR A 267 -7.59 -17.62 -17.99
N ARG A 268 -6.55 -18.20 -18.60
CA ARG A 268 -6.22 -17.99 -20.01
C ARG A 268 -7.40 -18.30 -20.93
N LYS A 269 -8.01 -19.49 -20.75
CA LYS A 269 -9.19 -19.91 -21.54
C LYS A 269 -10.40 -19.01 -21.28
N TYR A 270 -10.64 -18.65 -20.01
CA TYR A 270 -11.74 -17.74 -19.65
C TYR A 270 -11.58 -16.34 -20.24
N GLU A 271 -10.36 -15.79 -20.27
CA GLU A 271 -10.06 -14.49 -20.88
C GLU A 271 -9.89 -14.55 -22.41
N GLY A 272 -10.07 -15.73 -23.01
CA GLY A 272 -9.96 -15.92 -24.47
C GLY A 272 -8.57 -15.63 -25.04
N LYS A 273 -7.51 -15.87 -24.25
CA LYS A 273 -6.12 -15.56 -24.64
C LYS A 273 -5.41 -16.78 -25.22
N SER A 274 -4.60 -16.57 -26.26
CA SER A 274 -3.69 -17.62 -26.76
C SER A 274 -2.58 -17.92 -25.74
N VAL A 275 -1.90 -19.07 -25.88
CA VAL A 275 -0.74 -19.41 -25.02
C VAL A 275 0.33 -18.32 -25.12
N GLU A 276 0.56 -17.80 -26.33
CA GLU A 276 1.52 -16.73 -26.58
C GLU A 276 1.13 -15.41 -25.93
N GLU A 277 -0.12 -14.98 -26.03
CA GLU A 277 -0.61 -13.74 -25.40
C GLU A 277 -0.52 -13.80 -23.87
N TRP A 278 -0.83 -14.97 -23.29
CA TRP A 278 -0.88 -15.16 -21.84
C TRP A 278 0.51 -15.21 -21.21
N TYR A 279 1.40 -16.05 -21.75
CA TYR A 279 2.72 -16.28 -21.16
C TYR A 279 3.81 -15.40 -21.77
N GLY A 280 3.65 -14.99 -23.02
CA GLY A 280 4.63 -14.21 -23.78
C GLY A 280 5.74 -15.07 -24.39
N LYS A 281 6.16 -14.69 -25.61
CA LYS A 281 7.21 -15.38 -26.38
C LYS A 281 8.47 -15.69 -25.59
N LYS A 282 8.94 -14.74 -24.76
CA LYS A 282 10.16 -14.90 -23.97
C LYS A 282 10.05 -16.04 -22.95
N TYR A 283 8.89 -16.19 -22.32
CA TYR A 283 8.63 -17.24 -21.35
C TYR A 283 8.54 -18.59 -22.06
N LEU A 284 7.76 -18.68 -23.14
CA LEU A 284 7.56 -19.92 -23.90
C LEU A 284 8.86 -20.48 -24.50
N LYS A 285 9.82 -19.64 -24.87
CA LYS A 285 11.17 -20.10 -25.28
C LYS A 285 11.86 -20.98 -24.23
N LYS A 286 11.54 -20.81 -22.96
CA LYS A 286 12.08 -21.60 -21.84
C LYS A 286 11.14 -22.71 -21.36
N HIS A 287 9.88 -22.69 -21.81
CA HIS A 287 8.78 -23.54 -21.35
C HIS A 287 8.01 -24.07 -22.57
N LYS A 288 8.66 -24.93 -23.36
CA LYS A 288 8.10 -25.46 -24.62
C LYS A 288 6.94 -26.42 -24.39
N GLU A 289 6.90 -27.07 -23.23
CA GLU A 289 5.82 -27.95 -22.79
C GLU A 289 4.43 -27.26 -22.83
N LEU A 290 4.38 -25.94 -22.68
CA LEU A 290 3.13 -25.17 -22.73
C LEU A 290 2.57 -24.98 -24.14
N THR A 291 3.42 -25.10 -25.17
CA THR A 291 3.01 -24.99 -26.58
C THR A 291 2.62 -26.34 -27.20
N GLU A 292 2.93 -27.46 -26.54
CA GLU A 292 2.60 -28.81 -27.01
C GLU A 292 1.14 -29.20 -26.67
N HIS A 293 0.47 -28.42 -25.82
CA HIS A 293 -0.89 -28.65 -25.32
C HIS A 293 -1.91 -27.63 -25.85
N GLU A 294 -1.55 -26.85 -26.87
CA GLU A 294 -2.46 -25.95 -27.60
C GLU A 294 -3.16 -26.70 -28.74
#